data_AF-C7EMN8-F1
#
_entry.id   AF-C7EMN8-F1
#
_cell.length_a   1.000
_cell.length_b   1.000
_cell.length_c   1.000
_cell.angle_alpha   90.00
_cell.angle_beta   90.00
_cell.angle_gamma   90.00
#
_symmetry.space_group_name_H-M   'P 1'
#
loop_
_entity.id
_entity.type
_entity.pdbx_description
1 polymer ?
#
loop_
_entity_poly.entity_id
_entity_poly.type
_entity_poly.pdbx_seq_one_letter_code
_entity_poly.pdbx_strand_id
1 'polypeptide(L)'
;MKKVQVKVVREKGVELPKYETEGSAGMDVRANIKEPITLKSLERILIPTGLKVAIPEGYEIQVRPRSGLAIKHGITMLNTPGTVDSDYRGE
;
A
#
# COMPACT_ATOMS: atom_id res chain seq x y z
N MET A 1 22.60 -0.99 -4.32
CA MET A 1 21.82 -0.05 -3.48
C MET A 1 21.90 -0.48 -2.02
N LYS A 2 21.94 0.47 -1.08
CA LYS A 2 21.90 0.16 0.36
C LYS A 2 20.51 -0.40 0.70
N LYS A 3 20.45 -1.58 1.33
CA LYS A 3 19.17 -2.15 1.77
C LYS A 3 18.68 -1.35 2.98
N VAL A 4 17.46 -0.82 2.90
CA VAL A 4 16.77 -0.15 4.02
C VAL A 4 15.91 -1.20 4.70
N GLN A 5 16.03 -1.33 6.02
CA GLN A 5 15.18 -2.24 6.80
C GLN A 5 14.01 -1.45 7.35
N VAL A 6 12.79 -1.92 7.07
CA VAL A 6 11.55 -1.37 7.62
C VAL A 6 10.93 -2.42 8.53
N LYS A 7 10.60 -2.05 9.76
CA LYS A 7 9.87 -2.95 10.66
C LYS A 7 8.40 -2.92 10.28
N VAL A 8 7.78 -4.09 10.17
CA VAL A 8 6.37 -4.22 9.79
C VAL A 8 5.65 -5.07 10.82
N VAL A 9 4.50 -4.59 11.29
CA VAL A 9 3.52 -5.37 12.05
C VAL A 9 2.34 -5.62 11.11
N ARG A 10 1.86 -6.86 11.06
CA ARG A 10 0.72 -7.24 10.22
C ARG A 10 -0.38 -7.88 11.06
N GLU A 11 -1.62 -7.65 10.68
CA GLU A 11 -2.75 -8.40 11.23
C GLU A 11 -2.70 -9.88 10.83
N LYS A 12 -3.41 -10.71 11.61
CA LYS A 12 -3.47 -12.16 11.36
C LYS A 12 -4.13 -12.43 10.00
N GLY A 13 -3.41 -13.13 9.13
CA GLY A 13 -3.91 -13.51 7.80
C GLY A 13 -3.47 -12.58 6.67
N VAL A 14 -2.92 -11.40 6.97
CA VAL A 14 -2.44 -10.44 5.96
C VAL A 14 -1.05 -10.84 5.47
N GLU A 15 -0.87 -11.13 4.18
CA GLU A 15 0.47 -11.43 3.63
C GLU A 15 1.37 -10.20 3.63
N LEU A 16 2.67 -10.38 3.90
CA LEU A 16 3.63 -9.28 3.73
C LEU A 16 3.81 -8.97 2.23
N PRO A 17 3.82 -7.68 1.85
CA PRO A 17 4.17 -7.28 0.49
C PRO A 17 5.55 -7.80 0.10
N LYS A 18 5.72 -8.16 -1.17
CA LYS A 18 6.99 -8.60 -1.75
C LYS A 18 7.15 -8.03 -3.15
N TYR A 19 8.39 -7.99 -3.61
CA TYR A 19 8.68 -7.75 -5.01
C TYR A 19 8.34 -9.01 -5.80
N GLU A 20 7.51 -8.87 -6.84
CA GLU A 20 7.11 -10.01 -7.68
C GLU A 20 8.21 -10.43 -8.66
N THR A 21 9.09 -9.50 -9.04
CA THR A 21 10.25 -9.77 -9.92
C THR A 21 11.47 -9.02 -9.41
N GLU A 22 12.67 -9.45 -9.85
CA GLU A 22 13.93 -8.81 -9.47
C GLU A 22 14.02 -7.33 -9.89
N GLY A 23 13.34 -6.95 -10.97
CA GLY A 23 13.31 -5.57 -11.47
C GLY A 23 12.14 -4.72 -10.95
N SER A 24 11.32 -5.25 -10.02
CA SER A 24 10.15 -4.52 -9.51
C SER A 24 10.57 -3.32 -8.65
N ALA A 25 10.01 -2.15 -8.93
CA ALA A 25 10.28 -0.93 -8.16
C ALA A 25 9.41 -0.80 -6.89
N GLY A 26 8.24 -1.45 -6.87
CA GLY A 26 7.30 -1.42 -5.75
C GLY A 26 6.79 -2.81 -5.40
N MET A 27 6.13 -2.91 -4.24
CA MET A 27 5.46 -4.12 -3.78
C MET A 27 3.95 -3.90 -3.80
N ASP A 28 3.20 -4.90 -4.23
CA ASP A 28 1.74 -4.84 -4.18
C ASP A 28 1.25 -5.03 -2.73
N VAL A 29 0.31 -4.19 -2.30
CA VAL A 29 -0.38 -4.28 -1.01
C VAL A 29 -1.78 -4.84 -1.24
N ARG A 30 -2.19 -5.80 -0.40
CA ARG A 30 -3.52 -6.42 -0.48
C ARG A 30 -4.52 -5.69 0.41
N ALA A 31 -5.78 -5.65 -0.01
CA ALA A 31 -6.88 -5.18 0.82
C ALA A 31 -7.15 -6.18 1.96
N ASN A 32 -7.15 -5.70 3.21
CA ASN A 32 -7.49 -6.50 4.39
C ASN A 32 -8.99 -6.41 4.70
N ILE A 33 -9.81 -6.99 3.83
CA ILE A 33 -11.27 -6.96 3.91
C ILE A 33 -11.85 -8.36 4.07
N LYS A 34 -12.95 -8.48 4.83
CA LYS A 34 -13.64 -9.77 5.04
C LYS A 34 -14.56 -10.14 3.89
N GLU A 35 -15.13 -9.14 3.23
CA GLU A 35 -16.11 -9.29 2.16
C GLU A 35 -15.79 -8.33 1.01
N PRO A 36 -16.15 -8.66 -0.24
CA PRO A 36 -15.95 -7.78 -1.38
C PRO A 36 -16.65 -6.43 -1.20
N ILE A 37 -16.00 -5.36 -1.66
CA ILE A 37 -16.56 -4.01 -1.67
C ILE A 37 -16.79 -3.59 -3.12
N THR A 38 -18.02 -3.13 -3.41
CA THR A 38 -18.37 -2.56 -4.71
C THR A 38 -18.30 -1.04 -4.63
N LEU A 39 -17.42 -0.43 -5.43
CA LEU A 39 -17.36 1.02 -5.58
C LEU A 39 -18.34 1.49 -6.66
N LYS A 40 -19.23 2.41 -6.31
CA LYS A 40 -20.06 3.14 -7.27
C LYS A 40 -19.22 4.22 -7.97
N SER A 41 -19.79 4.79 -9.04
CA SER A 41 -19.15 5.89 -9.76
C SER A 41 -18.80 7.03 -8.81
N LEU A 42 -17.53 7.46 -8.85
CA LEU A 42 -16.95 8.53 -8.01
C LEU A 42 -16.95 8.25 -6.49
N GLU A 43 -17.38 7.07 -6.05
CA GLU A 43 -17.33 6.68 -4.65
C GLU A 43 -15.88 6.50 -4.18
N ARG A 44 -15.63 6.85 -2.92
CA ARG A 44 -14.31 6.74 -2.29
C ARG A 44 -14.49 6.02 -0.96
N ILE A 45 -13.71 4.97 -0.78
CA ILE A 45 -13.70 4.17 0.44
C ILE A 45 -12.25 4.04 0.90
N LEU A 46 -12.03 4.17 2.21
CA LEU A 46 -10.75 3.84 2.82
C LEU A 46 -10.66 2.32 2.95
N ILE A 47 -9.64 1.72 2.33
CA ILE A 47 -9.42 0.27 2.38
C ILE A 47 -8.27 -0.02 3.33
N PRO A 48 -8.50 -0.80 4.41
CA PRO A 48 -7.43 -1.19 5.32
C PRO A 48 -6.44 -2.13 4.62
N THR A 49 -5.17 -2.04 5.01
CA THR A 49 -4.09 -2.92 4.56
C THR A 49 -3.76 -4.00 5.59
N GLY A 50 -4.13 -3.77 6.85
CA GLY A 50 -3.73 -4.55 8.02
C GLY A 50 -2.22 -4.49 8.28
N LEU A 51 -1.53 -3.46 7.78
CA LEU A 51 -0.09 -3.27 7.94
C LEU A 51 0.20 -1.98 8.72
N LYS A 52 1.14 -2.06 9.65
CA LYS A 52 1.75 -0.90 10.32
C LYS A 52 3.24 -0.96 10.12
N VAL A 53 3.86 0.17 9.84
CA VAL A 53 5.29 0.26 9.53
C VAL A 53 6.00 1.20 10.49
N ALA A 54 7.27 0.90 10.74
CA ALA A 54 8.20 1.85 11.34
C ALA A 54 9.34 2.07 10.35
N ILE A 55 9.25 3.19 9.63
CA ILE A 55 10.19 3.61 8.60
C ILE A 55 11.37 4.31 9.29
N PRO A 56 12.63 4.06 8.88
CA PRO A 56 13.77 4.81 9.39
C PRO A 56 13.70 6.30 9.06
N GLU A 57 14.23 7.15 9.94
CA GLU A 57 14.33 8.59 9.70
C GLU A 57 15.09 8.90 8.39
N GLY A 58 14.64 9.94 7.67
CA GLY A 58 15.18 10.31 6.36
C GLY A 58 14.62 9.51 5.18
N TYR A 59 13.62 8.66 5.42
CA TYR A 59 12.90 7.91 4.38
C TYR A 59 11.39 8.09 4.51
N GLU A 60 10.68 7.91 3.41
CA GLU A 60 9.22 7.81 3.34
C GLU A 60 8.83 6.57 2.53
N ILE A 61 7.60 6.09 2.72
CA ILE A 61 6.97 5.16 1.77
C ILE A 61 6.00 5.95 0.91
N GLN A 62 6.05 5.69 -0.40
CA GLN A 62 5.11 6.27 -1.36
C GLN A 62 4.18 5.18 -1.89
N VAL A 63 2.88 5.38 -1.75
CA VAL A 63 1.84 4.48 -2.23
C VAL A 63 1.29 5.01 -3.56
N ARG A 64 1.21 4.14 -4.57
CA ARG A 64 0.79 4.48 -5.93
C ARG A 64 -0.27 3.50 -6.45
N PRO A 65 -1.18 3.94 -7.34
CA PRO A 65 -2.10 3.05 -8.03
C PRO A 65 -1.37 2.02 -8.89
N ARG A 66 -1.94 0.83 -8.99
CA ARG A 66 -1.50 -0.16 -9.99
C ARG A 66 -1.99 0.28 -11.36
N SER A 67 -1.05 0.48 -12.29
CA SER A 67 -1.33 1.00 -13.64
C SER A 67 -2.45 0.23 -14.36
N GLY A 68 -2.43 -1.10 -14.27
CA GLY A 68 -3.46 -1.95 -14.88
C GLY A 68 -4.86 -1.73 -14.32
N LEU A 69 -4.99 -1.52 -13.00
CA LEU A 69 -6.29 -1.23 -12.37
C LEU A 69 -6.77 0.18 -12.73
N ALA A 70 -5.86 1.14 -12.75
CA ALA A 70 -6.17 2.52 -13.09
C ALA A 70 -6.69 2.65 -14.53
N ILE A 71 -5.97 2.11 -15.52
CA ILE A 71 -6.34 2.28 -16.94
C ILE A 71 -7.55 1.44 -17.35
N LYS A 72 -7.71 0.22 -16.80
CA LYS A 72 -8.77 -0.70 -17.22
C LYS A 72 -10.08 -0.51 -16.44
N HIS A 73 -9.99 -0.03 -15.19
CA HIS A 73 -11.14 0.00 -14.28
C HIS A 73 -11.35 1.36 -13.60
N GLY A 74 -10.48 2.34 -13.83
CA GLY A 74 -10.56 3.65 -13.16
C GLY A 74 -10.29 3.59 -11.65
N ILE A 75 -9.76 2.47 -11.14
CA ILE A 75 -9.45 2.31 -9.71
C ILE A 75 -8.13 3.01 -9.43
N THR A 76 -8.19 4.07 -8.63
CA THR A 76 -7.05 4.92 -8.30
C THR A 76 -7.10 5.41 -6.85
N MET A 77 -6.06 6.11 -6.41
CA MET A 77 -6.03 6.78 -5.11
C MET A 77 -6.12 8.28 -5.30
N LEU A 78 -7.01 8.92 -4.54
CA LEU A 78 -7.24 10.38 -4.57
C LEU A 78 -5.96 11.17 -4.26
N ASN A 79 -5.14 10.68 -3.34
CA ASN A 79 -3.96 11.34 -2.82
C ASN A 79 -2.66 10.83 -3.45
N THR A 80 -2.67 10.33 -4.69
CA THR A 80 -1.46 9.77 -5.33
C THR A 80 -0.40 10.86 -5.62
N PRO A 81 0.89 10.62 -5.32
CA PRO A 81 1.42 9.53 -4.48
C PRO A 81 1.08 9.75 -3.01
N GLY A 82 0.53 8.73 -2.35
CA GLY A 82 0.25 8.80 -0.92
C GLY A 82 1.55 8.68 -0.13
N THR A 83 1.78 9.61 0.80
CA THR A 83 2.99 9.63 1.63
C THR A 83 2.73 8.95 2.98
N VAL A 84 3.67 8.11 3.42
CA VAL A 84 3.76 7.59 4.78
C VAL A 84 5.07 8.06 5.39
N ASP A 85 4.95 8.97 6.36
CA ASP A 85 6.07 9.62 7.02
C ASP A 85 6.83 8.69 7.98
N SER A 86 8.09 9.02 8.26
CA SER A 86 8.97 8.19 9.10
C SER A 86 8.53 8.04 10.56
N ASP A 87 7.73 8.98 11.06
CA ASP A 87 7.16 9.00 12.41
C ASP A 87 5.74 8.42 12.49
N TYR A 88 5.11 8.12 11.35
CA TYR A 88 3.78 7.50 11.33
C TYR A 88 3.82 6.05 11.81
N ARG A 89 2.93 5.71 12.74
CA ARG A 89 2.79 4.34 13.33
C ARG A 89 1.37 3.80 13.22
N GLY A 90 0.48 4.53 12.57
CA GLY A 90 -0.86 4.07 12.26
C GLY A 90 -0.85 3.04 11.13
N GLU A 91 -2.06 2.71 10.70
CA GLU A 91 -2.30 1.95 9.47
C GLU A 91 -2.56 2.91 8.30
#